data_AF-A0A8C3KP41-F1
#
_entry.id   AF-A0A8C3KP41-F1
#
_cell.length_a   1.000
_cell.length_b   1.000
_cell.length_c   1.000
_cell.angle_alpha   90.00
_cell.angle_beta   90.00
_cell.angle_gamma   90.00
#
_symmetry.space_group_name_H-M   'P 1'
#
loop_
_entity.id
_entity.type
_entity.pdbx_description
1 polymer ?
#
loop_
_entity_poly.entity_id
_entity_poly.type
_entity_poly.pdbx_seq_one_letter_code
_entity_poly.pdbx_strand_id
1 'polypeptide(L)'
;MDQEVDEITRVLLQKMGDSNEFIQKGTDQSLGIMVGSVTPTRAMMSYLKGGHRNVLVRRCAAKHLLTAMEQIGAERLLSGVPYSTDLLVRTVVKLAQDCHQDTRCYGREMLKMLMNHHKFKKYLKQSAPSRDLLDVMATIQQKVSAWKSPQDVFFTKRSFTLFLFSSVKSGSDVLILPRQSVRRTSVQTVEETEQLTELYKLLAAKDFRTQIEGVNLLLDYCKNRPQLVSTNIVQIFDIFILRLQDCNKKVNQQALEVLALMIPILGGALHPVLVSLVAAVTENLNSKHVGIHSAAMKVLEASTAHLDNALLLQTLAQRVRFLSGQALLIVTEHLSVLVTSVYPRKPLTVKRYILPTLWFFLENRILPVRSSNVRAVVSKLANSLYQVMGSRLKKYAASQPQSVAKNFLDVFDPT
;
A
#
# COMPACT_ATOMS: atom_id res chain seq x y z
N MET A 1 -28.26 -13.55 25.42
CA MET A 1 -27.19 -12.62 25.00
C MET A 1 -27.58 -11.78 23.80
N ASP A 2 -28.11 -12.33 22.70
CA ASP A 2 -28.40 -11.57 21.46
C ASP A 2 -29.23 -10.28 21.63
N GLN A 3 -30.14 -10.23 22.62
CA GLN A 3 -30.95 -9.04 22.92
C GLN A 3 -30.15 -7.86 23.50
N GLU A 4 -29.03 -8.13 24.16
CA GLU A 4 -28.23 -7.11 24.88
C GLU A 4 -26.98 -6.68 24.09
N VAL A 5 -26.68 -7.34 22.97
CA VAL A 5 -25.44 -7.11 22.19
C VAL A 5 -25.28 -5.66 21.76
N ASP A 6 -26.37 -5.02 21.36
CA ASP A 6 -26.35 -3.61 20.93
C ASP A 6 -25.96 -2.66 22.07
N GLU A 7 -26.41 -2.95 23.29
CA GLU A 7 -26.11 -2.17 24.49
C GLU A 7 -24.67 -2.41 24.93
N ILE A 8 -24.28 -3.68 25.05
CA ILE A 8 -22.94 -4.10 25.48
C ILE A 8 -21.89 -3.56 24.51
N THR A 9 -22.12 -3.70 23.19
CA THR A 9 -21.21 -3.17 22.16
C THR A 9 -21.03 -1.66 22.31
N ARG A 10 -22.12 -0.91 22.54
CA ARG A 10 -22.06 0.55 22.68
C ARG A 10 -21.27 0.96 23.91
N VAL A 11 -21.55 0.37 25.07
CA VAL A 11 -20.90 0.72 26.34
C VAL A 11 -19.40 0.38 26.28
N LEU A 12 -19.06 -0.81 25.80
CA LEU A 12 -17.66 -1.21 25.66
C LEU A 12 -16.92 -0.35 24.63
N LEU A 13 -17.50 -0.04 23.47
CA LEU A 13 -16.87 0.85 22.50
C LEU A 13 -16.69 2.29 23.03
N GLN A 14 -17.57 2.78 23.91
CA GLN A 14 -17.34 4.05 24.59
C GLN A 14 -16.12 3.97 25.54
N LYS A 15 -15.99 2.89 26.30
CA LYS A 15 -14.83 2.63 27.18
C LYS A 15 -13.52 2.43 26.44
N MET A 16 -13.57 1.96 25.19
CA MET A 16 -12.39 1.92 24.31
C MET A 16 -11.83 3.33 24.01
N GLY A 17 -12.63 4.38 24.21
CA GLY A 17 -12.20 5.76 24.06
C GLY A 17 -11.45 6.34 25.25
N ASP A 18 -11.41 5.65 26.40
CA ASP A 18 -10.73 6.09 27.61
C ASP A 18 -9.20 6.07 27.45
N SER A 19 -8.48 6.90 28.20
CA SER A 19 -7.01 7.04 28.09
C SER A 19 -6.22 5.87 28.70
N ASN A 20 -6.86 5.01 29.49
CA ASN A 20 -6.18 3.93 30.21
C ASN A 20 -6.03 2.67 29.33
N GLU A 21 -4.79 2.28 29.04
CA GLU A 21 -4.47 1.11 28.21
C GLU A 21 -4.97 -0.22 28.80
N PHE A 22 -4.99 -0.36 30.13
CA PHE A 22 -5.53 -1.56 30.79
C PHE A 22 -7.03 -1.72 30.52
N ILE A 23 -7.79 -0.62 30.62
CA ILE A 23 -9.23 -0.59 30.33
C ILE A 23 -9.46 -0.88 28.85
N GLN A 24 -8.69 -0.27 27.95
CA GLN A 24 -8.78 -0.54 26.51
C GLN A 24 -8.54 -2.03 26.21
N LYS A 25 -7.53 -2.64 26.82
CA LYS A 25 -7.21 -4.07 26.61
C LYS A 25 -8.30 -4.99 27.14
N GLY A 26 -8.80 -4.72 28.35
CA GLY A 26 -9.93 -5.47 28.92
C GLY A 26 -11.17 -5.35 28.04
N THR A 27 -11.46 -4.15 27.55
CA THR A 27 -12.59 -3.86 26.67
C THR A 27 -12.47 -4.62 25.33
N ASP A 28 -11.29 -4.61 24.69
CA ASP A 28 -11.02 -5.35 23.44
C ASP A 28 -11.19 -6.86 23.62
N GLN A 29 -10.75 -7.40 24.77
CA GLN A 29 -10.94 -8.80 25.11
C GLN A 29 -12.41 -9.14 25.34
N SER A 30 -13.15 -8.32 26.09
CA SER A 30 -14.58 -8.53 26.36
C SER A 30 -15.41 -8.48 25.07
N LEU A 31 -15.12 -7.52 24.18
CA LEU A 31 -15.77 -7.46 22.86
C LEU A 31 -15.43 -8.69 22.01
N GLY A 32 -14.20 -9.21 22.10
CA GLY A 32 -13.80 -10.45 21.43
C GLY A 32 -14.57 -11.67 21.93
N ILE A 33 -14.70 -11.83 23.25
CA ILE A 33 -15.47 -12.92 23.86
C ILE A 33 -16.95 -12.82 23.46
N MET A 34 -17.52 -11.61 23.50
CA MET A 34 -18.89 -11.36 23.08
C MET A 34 -19.12 -11.78 21.63
N VAL A 35 -18.25 -11.42 20.69
CA VAL A 35 -18.38 -11.86 19.28
C VAL A 35 -18.33 -13.39 19.14
N GLY A 36 -17.55 -14.06 19.99
CA GLY A 36 -17.49 -15.53 20.00
C GLY A 36 -18.71 -16.21 20.63
N SER A 37 -19.48 -15.51 21.45
CA SER A 37 -20.57 -16.10 22.24
C SER A 37 -21.98 -15.82 21.72
N VAL A 38 -22.14 -14.85 20.81
CA VAL A 38 -23.44 -14.43 20.25
C VAL A 38 -23.59 -14.84 18.79
N THR A 39 -24.79 -14.73 18.23
CA THR A 39 -24.95 -15.08 16.81
C THR A 39 -24.13 -14.13 15.92
N PRO A 40 -23.35 -14.65 14.95
CA PRO A 40 -22.45 -13.82 14.14
C PRO A 40 -23.16 -12.68 13.40
N THR A 41 -24.38 -12.92 12.92
CA THR A 41 -25.22 -11.90 12.27
C THR A 41 -25.56 -10.78 13.24
N ARG A 42 -25.87 -11.09 14.50
CA ARG A 42 -26.20 -10.08 15.51
C ARG A 42 -24.98 -9.30 15.96
N ALA A 43 -23.85 -9.97 16.16
CA ALA A 43 -22.56 -9.33 16.38
C ALA A 43 -22.20 -8.36 15.24
N MET A 44 -22.32 -8.79 13.98
CA MET A 44 -22.06 -7.92 12.83
C MET A 44 -22.94 -6.67 12.85
N MET A 45 -24.25 -6.83 13.06
CA MET A 45 -25.20 -5.71 13.05
C MET A 45 -24.93 -4.66 14.13
N SER A 46 -24.34 -5.03 15.27
CA SER A 46 -24.01 -4.06 16.33
C SER A 46 -22.84 -3.14 15.95
N TYR A 47 -21.89 -3.62 15.14
CA TYR A 47 -20.75 -2.82 14.66
C TYR A 47 -21.02 -2.02 13.37
N LEU A 48 -22.12 -2.28 12.66
CA LEU A 48 -22.51 -1.53 11.46
C LEU A 48 -23.09 -0.13 11.76
N LYS A 49 -23.30 0.21 13.03
CA LYS A 49 -23.86 1.49 13.48
C LYS A 49 -22.78 2.59 13.51
N GLY A 50 -22.57 3.24 12.36
CA GLY A 50 -22.00 4.60 12.25
C GLY A 50 -20.51 4.80 12.59
N GLY A 51 -19.89 5.79 11.97
CA GLY A 51 -18.46 6.11 12.17
C GLY A 51 -18.21 6.91 13.45
N HIS A 52 -17.26 6.46 14.27
CA HIS A 52 -16.88 7.12 15.53
C HIS A 52 -15.73 8.13 15.32
N ARG A 53 -15.70 9.25 16.06
CA ARG A 53 -14.60 10.25 15.93
C ARG A 53 -13.26 9.73 16.47
N ASN A 54 -13.32 8.95 17.55
CA ASN A 54 -12.12 8.36 18.17
C ASN A 54 -11.56 7.21 17.31
N VAL A 55 -10.28 7.32 16.97
CA VAL A 55 -9.52 6.37 16.16
C VAL A 55 -9.46 4.96 16.78
N LEU A 56 -9.28 4.86 18.10
CA LEU A 56 -9.17 3.57 18.80
C LEU A 56 -10.49 2.80 18.76
N VAL A 57 -11.60 3.53 18.92
CA VAL A 57 -12.95 2.98 18.82
C VAL A 57 -13.21 2.46 17.41
N ARG A 58 -12.87 3.24 16.37
CA ARG A 58 -13.01 2.78 14.96
C ARG A 58 -12.18 1.54 14.69
N ARG A 59 -10.93 1.51 15.17
CA ARG A 59 -10.05 0.34 15.02
C ARG A 59 -10.64 -0.91 15.68
N CYS A 60 -11.08 -0.79 16.92
CA CYS A 60 -11.65 -1.91 17.68
C CYS A 60 -12.95 -2.42 17.04
N ALA A 61 -13.86 -1.52 16.68
CA ALA A 61 -15.08 -1.87 15.96
C ALA A 61 -14.79 -2.59 14.64
N ALA A 62 -13.81 -2.10 13.86
CA ALA A 62 -13.40 -2.73 12.61
C ALA A 62 -12.80 -4.13 12.82
N LYS A 63 -11.97 -4.32 13.85
CA LYS A 63 -11.39 -5.63 14.19
C LYS A 63 -12.49 -6.66 14.48
N HIS A 64 -13.43 -6.33 15.34
CA HIS A 64 -14.50 -7.26 15.73
C HIS A 64 -15.56 -7.46 14.64
N LEU A 65 -15.82 -6.43 13.83
CA LEU A 65 -16.63 -6.57 12.62
C LEU A 65 -16.00 -7.58 11.65
N LEU A 66 -14.67 -7.56 11.47
CA LEU A 66 -13.98 -8.50 10.59
C LEU A 66 -14.17 -9.93 11.11
N THR A 67 -13.96 -10.17 12.41
CA THR A 67 -14.16 -11.48 13.04
C THR A 67 -15.59 -11.99 12.85
N ALA A 68 -16.60 -11.13 13.05
CA ALA A 68 -17.99 -11.51 12.83
C ALA A 68 -18.28 -11.83 11.36
N MET A 69 -17.72 -11.05 10.43
CA MET A 69 -17.86 -11.30 8.99
C MET A 69 -17.17 -12.60 8.56
N GLU A 70 -16.00 -12.94 9.12
CA GLU A 70 -15.28 -14.18 8.85
C GLU A 70 -16.07 -15.41 9.30
N GLN A 71 -16.75 -15.33 10.45
CA GLN A 71 -17.63 -16.40 10.95
C GLN A 71 -18.88 -16.61 10.07
N ILE A 72 -19.42 -15.55 9.46
CA ILE A 72 -20.58 -15.65 8.56
C ILE A 72 -20.16 -16.18 7.19
N GLY A 73 -19.04 -15.68 6.66
CA GLY A 73 -18.54 -15.97 5.32
C GLY A 73 -19.19 -15.12 4.20
N ALA A 74 -18.44 -14.89 3.13
CA ALA A 74 -18.82 -13.96 2.05
C ALA A 74 -20.14 -14.29 1.35
N GLU A 75 -20.45 -15.59 1.20
CA GLU A 75 -21.67 -16.05 0.51
C GLU A 75 -22.92 -15.63 1.28
N ARG A 76 -22.95 -15.91 2.60
CA ARG A 76 -24.08 -15.56 3.48
C ARG A 76 -24.22 -14.05 3.69
N LEU A 77 -23.12 -13.31 3.72
CA LEU A 77 -23.12 -11.85 3.83
C LEU A 77 -23.78 -11.17 2.63
N LEU A 78 -23.55 -11.70 1.43
CA LEU A 78 -24.01 -11.12 0.17
C LEU A 78 -25.30 -11.76 -0.38
N SER A 79 -25.77 -12.85 0.24
CA SER A 79 -27.10 -13.45 0.03
C SER A 79 -28.15 -12.97 1.03
N GLY A 80 -27.78 -12.12 1.99
CA GLY A 80 -28.66 -11.58 3.03
C GLY A 80 -29.64 -10.50 2.52
N VAL A 81 -30.34 -9.86 3.47
CA VAL A 81 -31.32 -8.81 3.19
C VAL A 81 -30.63 -7.62 2.49
N PRO A 82 -31.13 -7.14 1.33
CA PRO A 82 -30.47 -6.12 0.51
C PRO A 82 -30.04 -4.85 1.26
N TYR A 83 -30.87 -4.39 2.21
CA TYR A 83 -30.59 -3.19 3.02
C TYR A 83 -29.38 -3.38 3.96
N SER A 84 -29.30 -4.53 4.64
CA SER A 84 -28.18 -4.87 5.53
C SER A 84 -26.89 -5.05 4.73
N THR A 85 -26.98 -5.66 3.55
CA THR A 85 -25.84 -5.83 2.64
C THR A 85 -25.34 -4.51 2.07
N ASP A 86 -26.20 -3.56 1.68
CA ASP A 86 -25.77 -2.23 1.22
C ASP A 86 -25.05 -1.46 2.33
N LEU A 87 -25.61 -1.45 3.55
CA LEU A 87 -25.00 -0.80 4.71
C LEU A 87 -23.63 -1.42 5.04
N LEU A 88 -23.52 -2.75 4.99
CA LEU A 88 -22.27 -3.48 5.17
C LEU A 88 -21.22 -3.04 4.14
N VAL A 89 -21.56 -3.08 2.85
CA VAL A 89 -20.63 -2.70 1.76
C VAL A 89 -20.16 -1.25 1.92
N ARG A 90 -21.07 -0.31 2.21
CA ARG A 90 -20.69 1.09 2.47
C ARG A 90 -19.77 1.23 3.67
N THR A 91 -20.02 0.47 4.73
CA THR A 91 -19.20 0.51 5.95
C THR A 91 -17.79 -0.03 5.70
N VAL A 92 -17.68 -1.19 5.04
CA VAL A 92 -16.41 -1.79 4.65
C VAL A 92 -15.60 -0.85 3.77
N VAL A 93 -16.25 -0.23 2.77
CA VAL A 93 -15.63 0.77 1.89
C VAL A 93 -15.07 1.95 2.67
N LYS A 94 -15.82 2.48 3.64
CA LYS A 94 -15.36 3.58 4.50
C LYS A 94 -14.18 3.15 5.38
N LEU A 95 -14.23 1.95 5.97
CA LEU A 95 -13.15 1.43 6.80
C LEU A 95 -11.86 1.21 5.99
N ALA A 96 -11.96 0.70 4.76
CA ALA A 96 -10.81 0.50 3.87
C ALA A 96 -10.10 1.81 3.49
N GLN A 97 -10.79 2.95 3.62
CA GLN A 97 -10.30 4.31 3.36
C GLN A 97 -10.04 5.13 4.64
N ASP A 98 -10.09 4.53 5.83
CA ASP A 98 -9.91 5.25 7.10
C ASP A 98 -8.56 5.99 7.17
N CYS A 99 -8.45 7.07 7.94
CA CYS A 99 -7.16 7.74 8.12
C CYS A 99 -6.18 6.92 8.99
N HIS A 100 -6.67 5.99 9.80
CA HIS A 100 -5.86 5.13 10.65
C HIS A 100 -5.48 3.81 9.99
N GLN A 101 -4.18 3.44 10.05
CA GLN A 101 -3.64 2.28 9.36
C GLN A 101 -4.29 0.96 9.78
N ASP A 102 -4.39 0.67 11.09
CA ASP A 102 -4.97 -0.60 11.55
C ASP A 102 -6.44 -0.73 11.11
N THR A 103 -7.19 0.38 11.13
CA THR A 103 -8.60 0.41 10.72
C THR A 103 -8.75 0.16 9.21
N ARG A 104 -7.87 0.79 8.41
CA ARG A 104 -7.76 0.49 6.98
C ARG A 104 -7.44 -0.97 6.71
N CYS A 105 -6.54 -1.54 7.50
CA CYS A 105 -6.16 -2.94 7.34
C CYS A 105 -7.35 -3.87 7.48
N TYR A 106 -8.11 -3.73 8.58
CA TYR A 106 -9.32 -4.53 8.79
C TYR A 106 -10.36 -4.30 7.68
N GLY A 107 -10.57 -3.05 7.26
CA GLY A 107 -11.47 -2.73 6.16
C GLY A 107 -11.05 -3.34 4.81
N ARG A 108 -9.75 -3.37 4.50
CA ARG A 108 -9.22 -3.97 3.27
C ARG A 108 -9.32 -5.50 3.30
N GLU A 109 -9.13 -6.14 4.45
CA GLU A 109 -9.34 -7.60 4.60
C GLU A 109 -10.82 -7.98 4.43
N MET A 110 -11.74 -7.20 5.04
CA MET A 110 -13.18 -7.37 4.79
C MET A 110 -13.51 -7.22 3.29
N LEU A 111 -12.94 -6.21 2.64
CA LEU A 111 -13.15 -5.93 1.22
C LEU A 111 -12.66 -7.09 0.34
N LYS A 112 -11.48 -7.62 0.62
CA LYS A 112 -10.91 -8.81 -0.04
C LYS A 112 -11.83 -10.01 0.08
N MET A 113 -12.38 -10.26 1.27
CA MET A 113 -13.33 -11.35 1.48
C MET A 113 -14.61 -11.21 0.64
N LEU A 114 -15.17 -9.99 0.56
CA LEU A 114 -16.39 -9.71 -0.20
C LEU A 114 -16.15 -9.72 -1.73
N MET A 115 -14.98 -9.26 -2.18
CA MET A 115 -14.62 -9.17 -3.60
C MET A 115 -14.57 -10.53 -4.31
N ASN A 116 -14.45 -11.62 -3.56
CA ASN A 116 -14.45 -12.99 -4.09
C ASN A 116 -15.82 -13.45 -4.64
N HIS A 117 -16.88 -12.66 -4.41
CA HIS A 117 -18.26 -13.04 -4.69
C HIS A 117 -18.90 -12.24 -5.84
N HIS A 118 -19.64 -12.94 -6.72
CA HIS A 118 -20.20 -12.37 -7.95
C HIS A 118 -21.19 -11.20 -7.72
N LYS A 119 -21.98 -11.23 -6.63
CA LYS A 119 -22.95 -10.16 -6.30
C LYS A 119 -22.31 -8.87 -5.79
N PHE A 120 -21.05 -8.90 -5.35
CA PHE A 120 -20.39 -7.74 -4.75
C PHE A 120 -20.28 -6.55 -5.72
N LYS A 121 -20.01 -6.83 -7.00
CA LYS A 121 -19.92 -5.80 -8.06
C LYS A 121 -21.22 -4.98 -8.21
N LYS A 122 -22.39 -5.58 -7.95
CA LYS A 122 -23.69 -4.91 -8.04
C LYS A 122 -23.86 -3.87 -6.93
N TYR A 123 -23.53 -4.24 -5.70
CA TYR A 123 -23.62 -3.36 -4.53
C TYR A 123 -22.55 -2.26 -4.55
N LEU A 124 -21.35 -2.57 -5.05
CA LEU A 124 -20.29 -1.57 -5.16
C LEU A 124 -20.67 -0.39 -6.08
N LYS A 125 -21.31 -0.65 -7.22
CA LYS A 125 -21.76 0.40 -8.16
C LYS A 125 -22.72 1.39 -7.49
N GLN A 126 -23.51 0.91 -6.53
CA GLN A 126 -24.46 1.74 -5.78
C GLN A 126 -23.78 2.59 -4.69
N SER A 127 -22.62 2.14 -4.19
CA SER A 127 -21.86 2.86 -3.15
C SER A 127 -20.96 4.00 -3.64
N ALA A 128 -20.87 4.23 -4.95
CA ALA A 128 -20.03 5.27 -5.59
C ALA A 128 -18.55 5.29 -5.10
N PRO A 129 -17.72 4.32 -5.53
CA PRO A 129 -16.35 4.18 -5.03
C PRO A 129 -15.45 5.36 -5.43
N SER A 130 -14.56 5.78 -4.52
CA SER A 130 -13.51 6.75 -4.82
C SER A 130 -12.46 6.16 -5.77
N ARG A 131 -11.71 7.01 -6.48
CA ARG A 131 -10.63 6.57 -7.39
C ARG A 131 -9.59 5.72 -6.67
N ASP A 132 -9.23 6.12 -5.44
CA ASP A 132 -8.29 5.40 -4.58
C ASP A 132 -8.81 4.01 -4.19
N LEU A 133 -10.12 3.89 -3.92
CA LEU A 133 -10.73 2.60 -3.67
C LEU A 133 -10.75 1.73 -4.92
N LEU A 134 -10.99 2.31 -6.11
CA LEU A 134 -10.92 1.56 -7.35
C LEU A 134 -9.52 1.03 -7.62
N ASP A 135 -8.46 1.77 -7.27
CA ASP A 135 -7.07 1.30 -7.38
C ASP A 135 -6.74 0.22 -6.34
N VAL A 136 -7.16 0.41 -5.09
CA VAL A 136 -7.04 -0.61 -4.03
C VAL A 136 -7.81 -1.88 -4.41
N MET A 137 -8.99 -1.72 -4.98
CA MET A 137 -9.79 -2.83 -5.47
C MET A 137 -9.17 -3.47 -6.70
N ALA A 138 -8.71 -2.74 -7.71
CA ALA A 138 -8.02 -3.32 -8.86
C ALA A 138 -6.82 -4.16 -8.40
N THR A 139 -6.07 -3.63 -7.44
CA THR A 139 -4.97 -4.32 -6.74
C THR A 139 -5.47 -5.59 -6.06
N ILE A 140 -6.56 -5.56 -5.30
CA ILE A 140 -7.12 -6.76 -4.64
C ILE A 140 -7.74 -7.76 -5.65
N GLN A 141 -8.33 -7.27 -6.75
CA GLN A 141 -9.12 -8.08 -7.71
C GLN A 141 -8.23 -8.85 -8.69
N GLN A 142 -7.16 -8.23 -9.21
CA GLN A 142 -6.12 -8.94 -9.97
C GLN A 142 -5.57 -10.13 -9.17
N LYS A 143 -5.46 -9.97 -7.85
CA LYS A 143 -4.92 -10.97 -6.91
C LYS A 143 -5.88 -12.13 -6.60
N VAL A 144 -7.18 -11.97 -6.83
CA VAL A 144 -8.20 -13.00 -6.59
C VAL A 144 -8.48 -13.84 -7.84
N SER A 145 -8.51 -13.22 -9.02
CA SER A 145 -8.79 -13.91 -10.29
C SER A 145 -7.63 -14.76 -10.80
N ALA A 146 -6.40 -14.51 -10.34
CA ALA A 146 -5.23 -15.31 -10.73
C ALA A 146 -5.18 -16.72 -10.10
N TRP A 147 -6.11 -17.05 -9.18
CA TRP A 147 -5.97 -18.22 -8.29
C TRP A 147 -7.18 -19.15 -8.22
N LYS A 148 -8.26 -18.88 -8.97
CA LYS A 148 -9.36 -19.83 -9.13
C LYS A 148 -9.11 -20.74 -10.34
N SER A 149 -8.32 -21.79 -10.09
CA SER A 149 -8.14 -23.03 -10.85
C SER A 149 -7.33 -23.00 -12.18
N PRO A 150 -6.35 -23.91 -12.34
CA PRO A 150 -5.62 -24.11 -13.59
C PRO A 150 -6.37 -25.09 -14.50
N GLN A 151 -7.38 -24.63 -15.24
CA GLN A 151 -7.89 -25.35 -16.41
C GLN A 151 -8.25 -24.38 -17.53
N ASP A 152 -7.68 -24.66 -18.69
CA ASP A 152 -7.94 -24.13 -20.03
C ASP A 152 -7.50 -22.70 -20.36
N VAL A 153 -6.25 -22.68 -20.84
CA VAL A 153 -5.77 -21.96 -22.05
C VAL A 153 -6.91 -21.26 -22.82
N PHE A 154 -6.81 -19.94 -22.95
CA PHE A 154 -6.66 -19.24 -24.24
C PHE A 154 -6.45 -17.74 -23.99
N PHE A 155 -5.21 -17.29 -24.20
CA PHE A 155 -4.86 -15.89 -24.32
C PHE A 155 -5.67 -15.26 -25.46
N THR A 156 -6.74 -14.55 -25.13
CA THR A 156 -7.43 -13.71 -26.11
C THR A 156 -6.97 -12.28 -25.94
N LYS A 157 -6.18 -11.86 -26.94
CA LYS A 157 -5.63 -10.53 -27.16
C LYS A 157 -6.61 -9.40 -26.82
N ARG A 158 -6.13 -8.41 -26.05
CA ARG A 158 -6.49 -7.00 -26.27
C ARG A 158 -5.31 -6.08 -25.96
N SER A 159 -4.52 -5.89 -27.02
CA SER A 159 -3.87 -4.65 -27.46
C SER A 159 -3.14 -3.79 -26.43
N PHE A 160 -1.83 -4.01 -26.32
CA PHE A 160 -0.87 -2.90 -26.24
C PHE A 160 -0.08 -2.89 -27.55
N THR A 161 -0.46 -1.97 -28.44
CA THR A 161 0.30 -1.62 -29.65
C THR A 161 1.61 -0.96 -29.22
N LEU A 162 2.68 -1.75 -29.18
CA LEU A 162 4.04 -1.25 -29.15
C LEU A 162 4.44 -0.87 -30.58
N PHE A 163 4.55 0.43 -30.82
CA PHE A 163 5.33 0.99 -31.92
C PHE A 163 6.78 0.52 -31.75
N LEU A 164 7.22 -0.41 -32.61
CA LEU A 164 8.64 -0.68 -32.83
C LEU A 164 9.05 -0.12 -34.19
N PHE A 165 10.15 0.62 -34.12
CA PHE A 165 10.89 1.21 -35.22
C PHE A 165 11.21 0.17 -36.30
N SER A 166 10.78 0.44 -37.53
CA SER A 166 11.23 -0.26 -38.73
C SER A 166 12.57 0.31 -39.19
N SER A 167 13.65 -0.45 -39.02
CA SER A 167 14.86 -0.26 -39.82
C SER A 167 14.78 -1.19 -41.04
N VAL A 168 15.04 -0.62 -42.20
CA VAL A 168 14.85 -1.22 -43.52
C VAL A 168 16.03 -2.13 -43.90
N LYS A 169 15.71 -3.13 -44.75
CA LYS A 169 16.52 -3.97 -45.68
C LYS A 169 16.62 -5.44 -45.22
N SER A 170 16.63 -6.46 -46.07
CA SER A 170 16.29 -6.73 -47.48
C SER A 170 16.82 -8.16 -47.73
N GLY A 171 16.08 -9.03 -48.45
CA GLY A 171 16.67 -10.13 -49.24
C GLY A 171 16.76 -11.55 -48.65
N SER A 172 15.80 -12.38 -49.08
CA SER A 172 15.75 -13.82 -49.44
C SER A 172 16.61 -14.96 -48.82
N ASP A 173 15.92 -16.11 -48.81
CA ASP A 173 16.33 -17.50 -49.10
C ASP A 173 16.84 -18.49 -48.03
N VAL A 174 15.91 -19.42 -47.74
CA VAL A 174 16.00 -20.87 -47.43
C VAL A 174 17.40 -21.50 -47.43
N LEU A 175 17.74 -22.25 -46.35
CA LEU A 175 18.39 -23.57 -46.37
C LEU A 175 18.26 -24.30 -45.01
N ILE A 176 18.34 -25.64 -45.06
CA ILE A 176 17.85 -26.65 -44.10
C ILE A 176 18.94 -27.14 -43.10
N LEU A 177 18.58 -27.24 -41.79
CA LEU A 177 19.05 -28.09 -40.64
C LEU A 177 20.57 -28.26 -40.31
N PRO A 178 21.00 -28.55 -39.04
CA PRO A 178 20.47 -29.64 -38.21
C PRO A 178 20.12 -29.34 -36.74
N ARG A 179 19.20 -30.19 -36.25
CA ARG A 179 18.84 -30.47 -34.85
C ARG A 179 20.06 -30.55 -33.92
N GLN A 180 19.99 -29.86 -32.78
CA GLN A 180 20.14 -30.45 -31.42
C GLN A 180 19.92 -29.37 -30.35
N SER A 181 19.00 -29.67 -29.40
CA SER A 181 18.83 -29.10 -28.04
C SER A 181 17.41 -28.61 -27.68
N VAL A 182 16.35 -29.36 -28.01
CA VAL A 182 14.96 -28.99 -27.63
C VAL A 182 14.38 -29.85 -26.49
N ARG A 183 15.21 -30.60 -25.75
CA ARG A 183 14.72 -31.44 -24.63
C ARG A 183 15.16 -31.04 -23.22
N ARG A 184 15.96 -29.99 -23.04
CA ARG A 184 16.35 -29.51 -21.70
C ARG A 184 15.53 -28.33 -21.19
N THR A 185 14.93 -27.53 -22.07
CA THR A 185 14.25 -26.29 -21.69
C THR A 185 12.84 -26.52 -21.10
N SER A 186 12.16 -27.61 -21.45
CA SER A 186 10.76 -27.84 -21.04
C SER A 186 10.61 -28.35 -19.60
N VAL A 187 11.60 -29.04 -19.05
CA VAL A 187 11.55 -29.57 -17.67
C VAL A 187 11.83 -28.45 -16.66
N GLN A 188 12.79 -27.59 -16.98
CA GLN A 188 13.19 -26.45 -16.14
C GLN A 188 12.05 -25.44 -15.96
N THR A 189 11.26 -25.19 -17.01
CA THR A 189 10.09 -24.30 -16.92
C THR A 189 8.96 -24.86 -16.06
N VAL A 190 8.78 -26.19 -16.00
CA VAL A 190 7.72 -26.80 -15.17
C VAL A 190 8.11 -26.72 -13.69
N GLU A 191 9.35 -27.07 -13.35
CA GLU A 191 9.86 -26.96 -11.97
C GLU A 191 9.84 -25.52 -11.45
N GLU A 192 10.19 -24.53 -12.28
CA GLU A 192 10.09 -23.10 -11.94
C GLU A 192 8.64 -22.66 -11.68
N THR A 193 7.68 -23.16 -12.46
CA THR A 193 6.26 -22.85 -12.24
C THR A 193 5.70 -23.48 -10.97
N GLU A 194 6.13 -24.68 -10.61
CA GLU A 194 5.72 -25.34 -9.37
C GLU A 194 6.29 -24.62 -8.13
N GLN A 195 7.55 -24.22 -8.18
CA GLN A 195 8.22 -23.44 -7.13
C GLN A 195 7.53 -22.10 -6.89
N LEU A 196 7.23 -21.36 -7.96
CA LEU A 196 6.48 -20.11 -7.83
C LEU A 196 5.07 -20.35 -7.28
N THR A 197 4.40 -21.42 -7.70
CA THR A 197 3.08 -21.79 -7.18
C THR A 197 3.11 -22.06 -5.69
N GLU A 198 4.12 -22.77 -5.18
CA GLU A 198 4.32 -22.99 -3.75
C GLU A 198 4.55 -21.68 -3.01
N LEU A 199 5.46 -20.84 -3.51
CA LEU A 199 5.73 -19.52 -2.93
C LEU A 199 4.45 -18.68 -2.80
N TYR A 200 3.64 -18.65 -3.85
CA TYR A 200 2.39 -17.91 -3.87
C TYR A 200 1.36 -18.45 -2.86
N LYS A 201 1.26 -19.78 -2.71
CA LYS A 201 0.41 -20.42 -1.70
C LYS A 201 0.83 -20.02 -0.28
N LEU A 202 2.12 -20.04 0.02
CA LEU A 202 2.64 -19.67 1.34
C LEU A 202 2.40 -18.19 1.64
N LEU A 203 2.70 -17.31 0.68
CA LEU A 203 2.47 -15.87 0.81
C LEU A 203 0.99 -15.54 0.99
N ALA A 204 0.07 -16.29 0.38
CA ALA A 204 -1.38 -16.09 0.47
C ALA A 204 -2.07 -16.87 1.59
N ALA A 205 -1.33 -17.64 2.40
CA ALA A 205 -1.88 -18.47 3.46
C ALA A 205 -2.66 -17.64 4.49
N LYS A 206 -3.58 -18.28 5.22
CA LYS A 206 -4.32 -17.62 6.32
C LYS A 206 -3.52 -17.56 7.61
N ASP A 207 -2.72 -18.59 7.87
CA ASP A 207 -1.90 -18.66 9.08
C ASP A 207 -0.68 -17.76 8.97
N PHE A 208 -0.41 -17.00 10.04
CA PHE A 208 0.66 -16.00 10.03
C PHE A 208 2.05 -16.63 10.02
N ARG A 209 2.23 -17.87 10.51
CA ARG A 209 3.53 -18.56 10.47
C ARG A 209 3.84 -19.00 9.05
N THR A 210 2.87 -19.59 8.36
CA THR A 210 2.98 -19.94 6.94
C THR A 210 3.24 -18.73 6.05
N GLN A 211 2.63 -17.58 6.37
CA GLN A 211 2.92 -16.32 5.68
C GLN A 211 4.39 -15.88 5.87
N ILE A 212 4.92 -16.00 7.10
CA ILE A 212 6.33 -15.69 7.40
C ILE A 212 7.28 -16.65 6.66
N GLU A 213 6.94 -17.94 6.59
CA GLU A 213 7.68 -18.92 5.79
C GLU A 213 7.73 -18.52 4.31
N GLY A 214 6.59 -18.12 3.73
CA GLY A 214 6.54 -17.60 2.36
C GLY A 214 7.39 -16.35 2.15
N VAL A 215 7.40 -15.43 3.11
CA VAL A 215 8.25 -14.22 3.07
C VAL A 215 9.74 -14.60 3.09
N ASN A 216 10.14 -15.54 3.95
CA ASN A 216 11.53 -16.00 4.02
C ASN A 216 11.94 -16.79 2.77
N LEU A 217 11.04 -17.60 2.22
CA LEU A 217 11.27 -18.34 0.97
C LEU A 217 11.51 -17.38 -0.20
N LEU A 218 10.76 -16.26 -0.27
CA LEU A 218 11.01 -15.24 -1.29
C LEU A 218 12.42 -14.63 -1.18
N LEU A 219 12.89 -14.37 0.04
CA LEU A 219 14.26 -13.88 0.25
C LEU A 219 15.29 -14.90 -0.24
N ASP A 220 15.06 -16.18 0.05
CA ASP A 220 15.93 -17.26 -0.42
C ASP A 220 16.00 -17.30 -1.95
N TYR A 221 14.85 -17.19 -2.62
CA TYR A 221 14.80 -17.11 -4.09
C TYR A 221 15.53 -15.88 -4.63
N CYS A 222 15.47 -14.72 -3.95
CA CYS A 222 16.25 -13.56 -4.35
C CYS A 222 17.76 -13.84 -4.27
N LYS A 223 18.23 -14.50 -3.21
CA LYS A 223 19.65 -14.80 -3.01
C LYS A 223 20.17 -15.85 -3.99
N ASN A 224 19.39 -16.92 -4.19
CA ASN A 224 19.86 -18.10 -4.93
C ASN A 224 19.48 -18.06 -6.41
N ARG A 225 18.36 -17.41 -6.76
CA ARG A 225 17.77 -17.40 -8.11
C ARG A 225 17.20 -16.03 -8.48
N PRO A 226 18.00 -14.93 -8.43
CA PRO A 226 17.50 -13.57 -8.64
C PRO A 226 16.82 -13.40 -10.01
N GLN A 227 17.28 -14.08 -11.06
CA GLN A 227 16.69 -13.99 -12.40
C GLN A 227 15.25 -14.52 -12.47
N LEU A 228 14.93 -15.59 -11.74
CA LEU A 228 13.57 -16.12 -11.65
C LEU A 228 12.64 -15.08 -11.03
N VAL A 229 13.11 -14.41 -9.98
CA VAL A 229 12.35 -13.35 -9.28
C VAL A 229 12.21 -12.12 -10.16
N SER A 230 13.28 -11.66 -10.81
CA SER A 230 13.26 -10.49 -11.70
C SER A 230 12.32 -10.68 -12.89
N THR A 231 12.29 -11.88 -13.48
CA THR A 231 11.40 -12.21 -14.60
C THR A 231 9.93 -12.18 -14.20
N ASN A 232 9.62 -12.57 -12.96
CA ASN A 232 8.26 -12.66 -12.43
C ASN A 232 7.93 -11.55 -11.42
N ILE A 233 8.67 -10.44 -11.46
CA ILE A 233 8.69 -9.44 -10.38
C ILE A 233 7.31 -8.87 -10.07
N VAL A 234 6.52 -8.56 -11.11
CA VAL A 234 5.18 -7.98 -10.95
C VAL A 234 4.25 -8.96 -10.23
N GLN A 235 4.20 -10.22 -10.68
CA GLN A 235 3.32 -11.24 -10.10
C GLN A 235 3.69 -11.56 -8.64
N ILE A 236 4.99 -11.67 -8.36
CA ILE A 236 5.49 -11.90 -7.00
C ILE A 236 5.15 -10.72 -6.09
N PHE A 237 5.45 -9.50 -6.53
CA PHE A 237 5.26 -8.32 -5.70
C PHE A 237 3.80 -7.91 -5.55
N ASP A 238 2.93 -8.28 -6.49
CA ASP A 238 1.49 -8.13 -6.30
C ASP A 238 1.04 -8.87 -5.03
N ILE A 239 1.54 -10.07 -4.77
CA ILE A 239 1.18 -10.81 -3.56
C ILE A 239 1.99 -10.30 -2.36
N PHE A 240 3.30 -10.11 -2.51
CA PHE A 240 4.19 -9.70 -1.42
C PHE A 240 3.83 -8.33 -0.81
N ILE A 241 3.35 -7.37 -1.61
CA ILE A 241 2.90 -6.06 -1.11
C ILE A 241 1.79 -6.20 -0.07
N LEU A 242 0.96 -7.24 -0.15
CA LEU A 242 -0.07 -7.51 0.88
C LEU A 242 0.55 -7.85 2.24
N ARG A 243 1.75 -8.46 2.25
CA ARG A 243 2.49 -8.75 3.48
C ARG A 243 3.10 -7.49 4.08
N LEU A 244 3.51 -6.51 3.26
CA LEU A 244 3.92 -5.19 3.73
C LEU A 244 2.78 -4.40 4.38
N GLN A 245 1.53 -4.77 4.12
CA GLN A 245 0.35 -4.13 4.69
C GLN A 245 -0.46 -5.10 5.55
N ASP A 246 0.18 -6.15 6.06
CA ASP A 246 -0.51 -7.21 6.80
C ASP A 246 -1.09 -6.69 8.13
N CYS A 247 -2.25 -7.21 8.50
CA CYS A 247 -2.89 -6.87 9.78
C CYS A 247 -2.17 -7.53 10.95
N ASN A 248 -1.46 -8.64 10.72
CA ASN A 248 -0.55 -9.21 11.66
C ASN A 248 0.77 -8.42 11.66
N LYS A 249 1.05 -7.74 12.77
CA LYS A 249 2.23 -6.89 12.93
C LYS A 249 3.55 -7.65 12.76
N LYS A 250 3.62 -8.94 13.11
CA LYS A 250 4.84 -9.75 12.96
C LYS A 250 5.11 -10.05 11.49
N VAL A 251 4.07 -10.42 10.73
CA VAL A 251 4.18 -10.66 9.29
C VAL A 251 4.58 -9.38 8.57
N ASN A 252 3.94 -8.26 8.91
CA ASN A 252 4.24 -6.94 8.36
C ASN A 252 5.70 -6.52 8.61
N GLN A 253 6.14 -6.59 9.87
CA GLN A 253 7.53 -6.28 10.22
C GLN A 253 8.51 -7.18 9.46
N GLN A 254 8.29 -8.50 9.45
CA GLN A 254 9.17 -9.45 8.75
C GLN A 254 9.22 -9.15 7.25
N ALA A 255 8.09 -8.84 6.62
CA ALA A 255 8.03 -8.49 5.21
C ALA A 255 8.82 -7.22 4.89
N LEU A 256 8.77 -6.19 5.74
CA LEU A 256 9.56 -4.98 5.58
C LEU A 256 11.07 -5.23 5.77
N GLU A 257 11.45 -6.02 6.77
CA GLU A 257 12.85 -6.39 7.01
C GLU A 257 13.41 -7.18 5.83
N VAL A 258 12.65 -8.16 5.33
CA VAL A 258 13.02 -8.94 4.15
C VAL A 258 13.09 -8.06 2.90
N LEU A 259 12.16 -7.12 2.70
CA LEU A 259 12.20 -6.18 1.58
C LEU A 259 13.50 -5.35 1.59
N ALA A 260 13.92 -4.87 2.76
CA ALA A 260 15.18 -4.12 2.88
C ALA A 260 16.39 -4.95 2.42
N LEU A 261 16.38 -6.27 2.67
CA LEU A 261 17.42 -7.20 2.21
C LEU A 261 17.31 -7.55 0.72
N MET A 262 16.09 -7.57 0.16
CA MET A 262 15.86 -7.86 -1.26
C MET A 262 16.24 -6.69 -2.17
N ILE A 263 16.08 -5.45 -1.72
CA ILE A 263 16.40 -4.24 -2.49
C ILE A 263 17.81 -4.25 -3.10
N PRO A 264 18.90 -4.48 -2.34
CA PRO A 264 20.25 -4.51 -2.92
C PRO A 264 20.46 -5.65 -3.91
N ILE A 265 19.71 -6.76 -3.77
CA ILE A 265 19.84 -7.94 -4.64
C ILE A 265 19.12 -7.71 -5.98
N LEU A 266 17.90 -7.18 -5.92
CA LEU A 266 17.04 -7.00 -7.11
C LEU A 266 17.30 -5.68 -7.82
N GLY A 267 17.71 -4.63 -7.09
CA GLY A 267 18.05 -3.32 -7.62
C GLY A 267 17.02 -2.78 -8.62
N GLY A 268 17.49 -2.46 -9.83
CA GLY A 268 16.65 -1.93 -10.91
C GLY A 268 15.50 -2.85 -11.37
N ALA A 269 15.54 -4.15 -11.06
CA ALA A 269 14.42 -5.05 -11.36
C ALA A 269 13.14 -4.66 -10.60
N LEU A 270 13.24 -3.88 -9.52
CA LEU A 270 12.08 -3.38 -8.75
C LEU A 270 11.38 -2.19 -9.40
N HIS A 271 11.96 -1.57 -10.44
CA HIS A 271 11.36 -0.39 -11.09
C HIS A 271 9.88 -0.56 -11.51
N PRO A 272 9.44 -1.70 -12.09
CA PRO A 272 8.03 -1.90 -12.46
C PRO A 272 7.04 -1.86 -11.29
N VAL A 273 7.52 -2.19 -10.08
CA VAL A 273 6.69 -2.29 -8.87
C VAL A 273 6.97 -1.19 -7.85
N LEU A 274 7.87 -0.26 -8.19
CA LEU A 274 8.37 0.79 -7.29
C LEU A 274 7.26 1.68 -6.74
N VAL A 275 6.29 2.07 -7.57
CA VAL A 275 5.17 2.94 -7.15
C VAL A 275 4.37 2.28 -6.03
N SER A 276 3.99 1.01 -6.22
CA SER A 276 3.19 0.25 -5.26
C SER A 276 3.98 -0.08 -3.99
N LEU A 277 5.29 -0.36 -4.13
CA LEU A 277 6.20 -0.52 -2.99
C LEU A 277 6.31 0.74 -2.15
N VAL A 278 6.60 1.88 -2.78
CA VAL A 278 6.70 3.18 -2.09
C VAL A 278 5.39 3.53 -1.40
N ALA A 279 4.24 3.28 -2.05
CA ALA A 279 2.94 3.47 -1.42
C ALA A 279 2.78 2.62 -0.14
N ALA A 280 3.11 1.33 -0.19
CA ALA A 280 3.01 0.44 0.96
C ALA A 280 3.99 0.79 2.08
N VAL A 281 5.25 1.08 1.76
CA VAL A 281 6.30 1.42 2.74
C VAL A 281 5.97 2.74 3.44
N THR A 282 5.55 3.77 2.68
CA THR A 282 5.21 5.07 3.26
C THR A 282 3.99 5.02 4.19
N GLU A 283 3.04 4.10 3.98
CA GLU A 283 1.96 3.88 4.94
C GLU A 283 2.46 3.35 6.29
N ASN A 284 3.50 2.50 6.29
CA ASN A 284 4.06 1.89 7.51
C ASN A 284 4.91 2.84 8.35
N LEU A 285 5.38 3.96 7.79
CA LEU A 285 6.11 4.99 8.54
C LEU A 285 5.25 5.64 9.63
N ASN A 286 3.92 5.58 9.50
CA ASN A 286 2.98 6.05 10.51
C ASN A 286 2.65 5.01 11.60
N SER A 287 3.22 3.80 11.51
CA SER A 287 2.97 2.76 12.49
C SER A 287 3.50 3.15 13.86
N LYS A 288 2.69 2.93 14.90
CA LYS A 288 3.13 3.05 16.30
C LYS A 288 4.00 1.88 16.76
N HIS A 289 4.06 0.79 15.97
CA HIS A 289 4.88 -0.36 16.29
C HIS A 289 6.33 -0.08 15.91
N VAL A 290 7.21 0.03 16.92
CA VAL A 290 8.61 0.44 16.75
C VAL A 290 9.35 -0.43 15.72
N GLY A 291 9.12 -1.75 15.75
CA GLY A 291 9.75 -2.67 14.78
C GLY A 291 9.31 -2.43 13.34
N ILE A 292 8.02 -2.13 13.10
CA ILE A 292 7.50 -1.85 11.75
C ILE A 292 8.04 -0.52 11.26
N HIS A 293 8.03 0.51 12.12
CA HIS A 293 8.55 1.82 11.79
C HIS A 293 10.04 1.77 11.46
N SER A 294 10.85 1.08 12.28
CA SER A 294 12.28 0.89 12.04
C SER A 294 12.55 0.11 10.76
N ALA A 295 11.80 -0.96 10.49
CA ALA A 295 11.94 -1.73 9.25
C ALA A 295 11.58 -0.89 8.02
N ALA A 296 10.51 -0.09 8.07
CA ALA A 296 10.13 0.81 6.98
C ALA A 296 11.19 1.90 6.73
N MET A 297 11.84 2.43 7.78
CA MET A 297 12.98 3.35 7.64
C MET A 297 14.16 2.67 6.93
N LYS A 298 14.53 1.45 7.33
CA LYS A 298 15.59 0.67 6.67
C LYS A 298 15.27 0.43 5.18
N VAL A 299 14.01 0.21 4.83
CA VAL A 299 13.58 0.07 3.42
C VAL A 299 13.81 1.37 2.64
N LEU A 300 13.50 2.55 3.22
CA LEU A 300 13.77 3.84 2.57
C LEU A 300 15.27 4.08 2.37
N GLU A 301 16.08 3.77 3.39
CA GLU A 301 17.54 3.87 3.32
C GLU A 301 18.12 2.96 2.23
N ALA A 302 17.72 1.68 2.21
CA ALA A 302 18.13 0.73 1.18
C ALA A 302 17.67 1.19 -0.22
N SER A 303 16.45 1.72 -0.34
CA SER A 303 15.93 2.25 -1.61
C SER A 303 16.80 3.38 -2.16
N THR A 304 17.30 4.25 -1.28
CA THR A 304 18.15 5.39 -1.65
C THR A 304 19.56 4.98 -2.02
N ALA A 305 20.06 3.93 -1.37
CA ALA A 305 21.39 3.40 -1.64
C ALA A 305 21.45 2.60 -2.96
N HIS A 306 20.38 1.90 -3.33
CA HIS A 306 20.44 0.88 -4.38
C HIS A 306 19.50 1.08 -5.59
N LEU A 307 18.55 2.02 -5.54
CA LEU A 307 17.61 2.26 -6.65
C LEU A 307 17.91 3.59 -7.37
N ASP A 308 17.30 3.83 -8.55
CA ASP A 308 17.44 5.12 -9.24
C ASP A 308 16.78 6.24 -8.43
N ASN A 309 17.61 7.08 -7.82
CA ASN A 309 17.19 8.22 -7.00
C ASN A 309 16.24 9.18 -7.73
N ALA A 310 16.30 9.29 -9.06
CA ALA A 310 15.36 10.12 -9.82
C ALA A 310 13.96 9.51 -9.88
N LEU A 311 13.85 8.18 -10.02
CA LEU A 311 12.57 7.47 -9.95
C LEU A 311 12.02 7.46 -8.53
N LEU A 312 12.89 7.26 -7.54
CA LEU A 312 12.51 7.32 -6.12
C LEU A 312 12.00 8.72 -5.74
N LEU A 313 12.70 9.78 -6.18
CA LEU A 313 12.28 11.16 -5.97
C LEU A 313 10.92 11.46 -6.60
N GLN A 314 10.70 11.03 -7.85
CA GLN A 314 9.42 11.19 -8.52
C GLN A 314 8.29 10.50 -7.76
N THR A 315 8.49 9.23 -7.40
CA THR A 315 7.46 8.40 -6.75
C THR A 315 7.11 8.92 -5.36
N LEU A 316 8.11 9.31 -4.55
CA LEU A 316 7.89 9.91 -3.23
C LEU A 316 7.19 11.28 -3.34
N ALA A 317 7.62 12.15 -4.25
CA ALA A 317 7.02 13.48 -4.42
C ALA A 317 5.53 13.40 -4.79
N GLN A 318 5.15 12.44 -5.64
CA GLN A 318 3.75 12.19 -5.99
C GLN A 318 2.92 11.71 -4.80
N ARG A 319 3.54 11.03 -3.83
CA ARG A 319 2.87 10.52 -2.63
C ARG A 319 2.64 11.60 -1.57
N VAL A 320 3.48 12.62 -1.48
CA VAL A 320 3.46 13.66 -0.41
C VAL A 320 2.05 14.20 -0.12
N ARG A 321 1.26 14.51 -1.16
CA ARG A 321 -0.10 15.07 -0.98
C ARG A 321 -1.08 14.16 -0.23
N PHE A 322 -0.78 12.86 -0.17
CA PHE A 322 -1.58 11.84 0.49
C PHE A 322 -1.01 11.41 1.85
N LEU A 323 0.14 11.94 2.24
CA LEU A 323 0.79 11.60 3.50
C LEU A 323 0.34 12.52 4.62
N SER A 324 0.35 11.98 5.83
CA SER A 324 0.06 12.69 7.08
C SER A 324 0.95 12.17 8.19
N GLY A 325 1.06 12.89 9.30
CA GLY A 325 1.80 12.43 10.48
C GLY A 325 3.30 12.28 10.23
N GLN A 326 3.90 11.23 10.82
CA GLN A 326 5.34 10.95 10.72
C GLN A 326 5.78 10.64 9.30
N ALA A 327 4.95 9.92 8.53
CA ALA A 327 5.26 9.60 7.14
C ALA A 327 5.47 10.86 6.29
N LEU A 328 4.67 11.91 6.49
CA LEU A 328 4.82 13.18 5.79
C LEU A 328 6.16 13.84 6.13
N LEU A 329 6.51 13.88 7.41
CA LEU A 329 7.76 14.50 7.89
C LEU A 329 8.97 13.79 7.32
N ILE A 330 9.04 12.47 7.50
CA ILE A 330 10.14 11.62 7.06
C ILE A 330 10.31 11.68 5.54
N VAL A 331 9.24 11.52 4.77
CA VAL A 331 9.32 11.56 3.31
C VAL A 331 9.75 12.94 2.80
N THR A 332 9.28 14.02 3.42
CA THR A 332 9.68 15.39 3.03
C THR A 332 11.15 15.66 3.32
N GLU A 333 11.63 15.23 4.49
CA GLU A 333 13.04 15.32 4.84
C GLU A 333 13.89 14.48 3.89
N HIS A 334 13.44 13.28 3.56
CA HIS A 334 14.13 12.38 2.64
C HIS A 334 14.19 12.93 1.20
N LEU A 335 13.11 13.57 0.72
CA LEU A 335 13.11 14.28 -0.55
C LEU A 335 14.16 15.40 -0.60
N SER A 336 14.45 16.05 0.53
CA SER A 336 15.49 17.09 0.62
C SER A 336 16.88 16.52 0.29
N VAL A 337 17.17 15.30 0.76
CA VAL A 337 18.41 14.57 0.45
C VAL A 337 18.43 14.09 -1.00
N LEU A 338 17.29 13.63 -1.53
CA LEU A 338 17.23 13.20 -2.93
C LEU A 338 17.39 14.38 -3.90
N VAL A 339 16.91 15.58 -3.56
CA VAL A 339 17.09 16.78 -4.38
C VAL A 339 18.56 17.08 -4.62
N THR A 340 19.41 17.02 -3.58
CA THR A 340 20.83 17.33 -3.71
C THR A 340 21.58 16.32 -4.57
N SER A 341 21.18 15.04 -4.51
CA SER A 341 21.79 13.98 -5.35
C SER A 341 21.27 13.95 -6.79
N VAL A 342 20.00 14.26 -7.03
CA VAL A 342 19.36 14.15 -8.36
C VAL A 342 19.54 15.41 -9.20
N TYR A 343 19.50 16.60 -8.60
CA TYR A 343 19.52 17.86 -9.34
C TYR A 343 20.73 18.03 -10.28
N PRO A 344 21.99 17.70 -9.89
CA PRO A 344 23.14 17.84 -10.77
C PRO A 344 23.05 17.00 -12.05
N ARG A 345 22.35 15.85 -11.99
CA ARG A 345 22.24 14.90 -13.11
C ARG A 345 20.97 15.09 -13.93
N LYS A 346 19.83 15.34 -13.27
CA LYS A 346 18.49 15.44 -13.89
C LYS A 346 17.71 16.64 -13.33
N PRO A 347 18.12 17.89 -13.63
CA PRO A 347 17.52 19.09 -13.05
C PRO A 347 16.04 19.28 -13.46
N LEU A 348 15.64 18.79 -14.63
CA LEU A 348 14.26 18.84 -15.10
C LEU A 348 13.31 17.99 -14.24
N THR A 349 13.77 16.84 -13.74
CA THR A 349 12.98 15.96 -12.86
C THR A 349 12.65 16.66 -11.54
N VAL A 350 13.64 17.32 -10.94
CA VAL A 350 13.45 18.10 -9.70
C VAL A 350 12.47 19.25 -9.95
N LYS A 351 12.61 19.97 -11.06
CA LYS A 351 11.65 21.03 -11.42
C LYS A 351 10.23 20.50 -11.58
N ARG A 352 10.07 19.35 -12.24
CA ARG A 352 8.74 18.78 -12.56
C ARG A 352 8.01 18.24 -11.34
N TYR A 353 8.71 17.65 -10.37
CA TYR A 353 8.08 16.95 -9.25
C TYR A 353 8.24 17.65 -7.90
N ILE A 354 9.38 18.28 -7.65
CA ILE A 354 9.66 18.87 -6.34
C ILE A 354 9.14 20.30 -6.21
N LEU A 355 9.25 21.13 -7.26
CA LEU A 355 8.68 22.48 -7.20
C LEU A 355 7.16 22.45 -6.91
N PRO A 356 6.33 21.66 -7.62
CA PRO A 356 4.91 21.56 -7.28
C PRO A 356 4.67 21.03 -5.86
N THR A 357 5.55 20.17 -5.35
CA THR A 357 5.46 19.65 -3.98
C THR A 357 5.75 20.75 -2.95
N LEU A 358 6.77 21.58 -3.18
CA LEU A 358 7.07 22.75 -2.35
C LEU A 358 5.90 23.75 -2.38
N TRP A 359 5.37 24.05 -3.57
CA TRP A 359 4.23 24.95 -3.72
C TRP A 359 2.99 24.40 -3.02
N PHE A 360 2.73 23.10 -3.10
CA PHE A 360 1.64 22.46 -2.34
C PHE A 360 1.77 22.68 -0.82
N PHE A 361 2.99 22.63 -0.26
CA PHE A 361 3.19 22.94 1.15
C PHE A 361 2.91 24.40 1.50
N LEU A 362 3.25 25.31 0.59
CA LEU A 362 3.15 26.76 0.79
C LEU A 362 1.78 27.35 0.40
N GLU A 363 1.02 26.69 -0.49
CA GLU A 363 -0.29 27.12 -1.00
C GLU A 363 -1.45 26.73 -0.08
N ASN A 364 -1.35 25.57 0.56
CA ASN A 364 -2.30 25.17 1.59
C ASN A 364 -2.32 26.26 2.67
N ARG A 365 -3.32 27.14 2.64
CA ARG A 365 -3.53 28.28 3.56
C ARG A 365 -3.78 27.82 5.00
N ILE A 366 -2.76 27.21 5.61
CA ILE A 366 -2.70 26.77 7.01
C ILE A 366 -1.29 27.07 7.55
N LEU A 367 -0.75 28.25 7.22
CA LEU A 367 0.28 28.90 8.01
C LEU A 367 -0.47 29.97 8.78
N PRO A 368 -1.00 29.61 9.98
CA PRO A 368 -0.16 29.36 11.16
C PRO A 368 -0.28 27.97 11.82
N VAL A 369 -1.12 27.05 11.33
CA VAL A 369 -1.54 25.81 12.07
C VAL A 369 -1.04 24.51 11.44
N ARG A 370 0.23 24.44 11.04
CA ARG A 370 0.94 23.16 10.87
C ARG A 370 2.05 23.09 11.91
N SER A 371 2.19 21.93 12.57
CA SER A 371 3.13 21.72 13.67
C SER A 371 4.52 22.25 13.32
N SER A 372 5.24 22.79 14.30
CA SER A 372 6.63 23.26 14.17
C SER A 372 7.50 22.30 13.35
N ASN A 373 7.27 20.99 13.53
CA ASN A 373 7.95 19.91 12.81
C ASN A 373 7.72 19.94 11.29
N VAL A 374 6.49 20.21 10.82
CA VAL A 374 6.21 20.30 9.38
C VAL A 374 6.89 21.53 8.78
N ARG A 375 6.88 22.66 9.50
CA ARG A 375 7.59 23.87 9.06
C ARG A 375 9.08 23.59 8.91
N ALA A 376 9.70 22.93 9.90
CA ALA A 376 11.12 22.59 9.87
C ALA A 376 11.50 21.73 8.64
N VAL A 377 10.74 20.68 8.32
CA VAL A 377 11.04 19.82 7.16
C VAL A 377 10.80 20.54 5.82
N VAL A 378 9.79 21.42 5.74
CA VAL A 378 9.53 22.22 4.53
C VAL A 378 10.64 23.26 4.34
N SER A 379 11.08 23.93 5.41
CA SER A 379 12.23 24.84 5.36
C SER A 379 13.50 24.10 4.93
N LYS A 380 13.73 22.88 5.43
CA LYS A 380 14.85 22.03 4.99
C LYS A 380 14.78 21.72 3.49
N LEU A 381 13.61 21.34 2.98
CA LEU A 381 13.39 21.09 1.55
C LEU A 381 13.63 22.34 0.70
N ALA A 382 13.11 23.50 1.13
CA ALA A 382 13.31 24.78 0.47
C ALA A 382 14.79 25.19 0.45
N ASN A 383 15.51 24.99 1.56
CA ASN A 383 16.95 25.24 1.66
C ASN A 383 17.76 24.33 0.74
N SER A 384 17.47 23.03 0.71
CA SER A 384 18.13 22.08 -0.21
C SER A 384 17.89 22.46 -1.68
N LEU A 385 16.68 22.91 -2.02
CA LEU A 385 16.38 23.43 -3.36
C LEU A 385 17.13 24.73 -3.65
N TYR A 386 17.21 25.64 -2.70
CA TYR A 386 17.92 26.91 -2.87
C TYR A 386 19.42 26.69 -3.07
N GLN A 387 20.02 25.75 -2.33
CA GLN A 387 21.43 25.37 -2.49
C GLN A 387 21.75 24.88 -3.91
N VAL A 388 20.86 24.09 -4.53
CA VAL A 388 21.11 23.53 -5.86
C VAL A 388 20.62 24.42 -7.01
N MET A 389 19.57 25.22 -6.82
CA MET A 389 18.96 26.05 -7.87
C MET A 389 19.40 27.52 -7.81
N GLY A 390 19.88 27.98 -6.66
CA GLY A 390 20.24 29.38 -6.39
C GLY A 390 19.08 30.36 -6.62
N SER A 391 19.41 31.53 -7.16
CA SER A 391 18.46 32.62 -7.43
C SER A 391 17.35 32.26 -8.42
N ARG A 392 17.48 31.17 -9.18
CA ARG A 392 16.41 30.67 -10.06
C ARG A 392 15.17 30.25 -9.27
N LEU A 393 15.34 29.74 -8.05
CA LEU A 393 14.23 29.37 -7.19
C LEU A 393 13.37 30.58 -6.81
N LYS A 394 13.99 31.72 -6.53
CA LYS A 394 13.28 32.99 -6.26
C LYS A 394 12.47 33.45 -7.48
N LYS A 395 13.00 33.28 -8.70
CA LYS A 395 12.27 33.56 -9.95
C LYS A 395 11.06 32.64 -10.12
N TYR A 396 11.19 31.35 -9.80
CA TYR A 396 10.06 30.42 -9.83
C TYR A 396 9.01 30.76 -8.77
N ALA A 397 9.42 31.13 -7.56
CA ALA A 397 8.51 31.56 -6.50
C ALA A 397 7.74 32.85 -6.89
N ALA A 398 8.39 33.79 -7.57
CA ALA A 398 7.74 35.02 -8.06
C ALA A 398 6.66 34.77 -9.12
N SER A 399 6.70 33.62 -9.81
CA SER A 399 5.65 33.20 -10.77
C SER A 399 4.45 32.49 -10.12
N GLN A 400 4.51 32.22 -8.81
CA GLN A 400 3.42 31.59 -8.05
C GLN A 400 2.46 32.65 -7.48
N PRO A 401 1.26 32.27 -6.99
CA PRO A 401 0.34 33.19 -6.35
C PRO A 401 0.98 33.98 -5.19
N GLN A 402 0.56 35.24 -4.98
CA GLN A 402 1.17 36.13 -3.97
C GLN A 402 1.23 35.53 -2.56
N SER A 403 0.26 34.68 -2.17
CA SER A 403 0.28 33.98 -0.89
C SER A 403 1.44 32.97 -0.77
N VAL A 404 1.73 32.25 -1.85
CA VAL A 404 2.84 31.28 -1.91
C VAL A 404 4.18 32.00 -1.91
N ALA A 405 4.30 33.09 -2.65
CA ALA A 405 5.51 33.89 -2.72
C ALA A 405 5.87 34.52 -1.36
N LYS A 406 4.87 35.02 -0.60
CA LYS A 406 5.07 35.52 0.78
C LYS A 406 5.52 34.41 1.72
N ASN A 407 4.79 33.30 1.78
CA ASN A 407 5.14 32.15 2.62
C ASN A 407 6.52 31.58 2.28
N PHE A 408 6.94 31.64 1.01
CA PHE A 408 8.28 31.25 0.59
C PHE A 408 9.35 32.17 1.18
N LEU A 409 9.13 33.48 1.25
CA LEU A 409 10.07 34.42 1.86
C LEU A 409 10.16 34.20 3.38
N ASP A 410 9.02 33.99 4.06
CA ASP A 410 8.95 33.71 5.50
C ASP A 410 9.72 32.43 5.92
N VAL A 411 9.94 31.51 4.97
CA VAL A 411 10.73 30.30 5.19
C VAL A 411 12.24 30.58 5.27
N PHE A 412 12.73 31.62 4.59
CA PHE A 412 14.14 32.01 4.60
C PHE A 412 14.44 33.14 5.60
N ASP A 413 13.47 34.01 5.85
CA ASP A 413 13.55 35.12 6.81
C ASP A 413 12.38 35.06 7.81
N PRO A 414 12.48 34.22 8.87
CA PRO A 414 11.43 34.15 9.89
C PRO A 414 11.47 35.42 10.76
N THR A 415 10.53 36.34 10.56
CA THR A 415 10.28 37.47 11.48
C THR A 415 9.62 37.01 12.77
#